data_AF-A0A2T0YF02-F1
#
_entry.id   AF-A0A2T0YF02-F1
#
_cell.length_a   1.000
_cell.length_b   1.000
_cell.length_c   1.000
_cell.angle_alpha   90.00
_cell.angle_beta   90.00
_cell.angle_gamma   90.00
#
_symmetry.space_group_name_H-M   'P 1'
#
loop_
_entity.id
_entity.type
_entity.pdbx_description
1 polymer ?
#
loop_
_entity_poly.entity_id
_entity_poly.type
_entity_poly.pdbx_seq_one_letter_code
_entity_poly.pdbx_strand_id
1 'polypeptide(L)'
;MSGHHDDADPRLSDDPGSERRAELLGAAAADDLSPAEREELDALCAQDPELARELEEMRTISSALRDSLGSWRDETPPASLRDAVMARVNVEEIYQTAVRQSETTDHPTQTPTPTQTPTPTPTPTETATQTPTPRPAPLPPATAHAAPVRPESVDSVDRNPEDQRRSPVGAGAGSRLRQSLALAACVAVGVAGTLGVQAILDTDPAGTDPGEPADGLVAVEPLGPPGELGSQEQVSFSDPGAGVDVEGALVAHTWGTETVLEIDGLAVGDVFTVVLIGTDGQEIESGSFLGAEVPVDCRMNGAVLREDVERLEIRDDAGLAVTAAALPEVE
;
A
#
# COMPACT_ATOMS: atom_id res chain seq x y z
N MET A 1 42.33 26.86 -35.01
CA MET A 1 42.55 25.39 -35.00
C MET A 1 42.09 24.92 -33.65
N SER A 2 40.79 24.65 -33.54
CA SER A 2 40.14 24.26 -32.30
C SER A 2 40.17 22.73 -32.21
N GLY A 3 40.76 22.20 -31.14
CA GLY A 3 40.71 20.79 -30.82
C GLY A 3 39.34 20.46 -30.25
N HIS A 4 38.65 19.53 -30.91
CA HIS A 4 37.42 18.91 -30.47
C HIS A 4 37.79 17.92 -29.35
N HIS A 5 37.40 18.21 -28.12
CA HIS A 5 37.34 17.18 -27.07
C HIS A 5 36.09 16.36 -27.35
N ASP A 6 36.29 15.11 -27.74
CA ASP A 6 35.27 14.07 -27.69
C ASP A 6 35.04 13.74 -26.20
N ASP A 7 34.05 14.38 -25.59
CA ASP A 7 33.42 13.90 -24.35
C ASP A 7 32.46 12.76 -24.75
N ALA A 8 33.02 11.57 -24.92
CA ALA A 8 32.25 10.35 -25.01
C ALA A 8 31.82 9.92 -23.59
N ASP A 9 30.57 10.24 -23.28
CA ASP A 9 29.70 9.59 -22.28
C ASP A 9 30.05 8.08 -22.08
N PRO A 10 30.43 7.63 -20.86
CA PRO A 10 30.81 6.25 -20.59
C PRO A 10 29.55 5.39 -20.46
N ARG A 11 28.74 5.33 -21.51
CA ARG A 11 27.73 4.28 -21.64
C ARG A 11 28.49 2.97 -21.72
N LEU A 12 28.31 2.16 -20.68
CA LEU A 12 28.44 0.71 -20.65
C LEU A 12 28.92 0.17 -22.00
N SER A 13 30.22 -0.05 -22.11
CA SER A 13 30.76 -0.75 -23.26
C SER A 13 30.04 -2.10 -23.34
N ASP A 14 29.28 -2.32 -24.42
CA ASP A 14 28.78 -3.63 -24.87
C ASP A 14 29.96 -4.53 -25.28
N ASP A 15 30.98 -4.63 -24.40
CA ASP A 15 32.04 -5.60 -24.54
C ASP A 15 31.49 -6.94 -24.06
N PRO A 16 31.31 -7.93 -24.94
CA PRO A 16 30.83 -9.26 -24.54
C PRO A 16 31.74 -9.90 -23.48
N GLY A 17 33.00 -9.46 -23.36
CA GLY A 17 33.89 -9.84 -22.26
C GLY A 17 33.46 -9.32 -20.88
N SER A 18 32.86 -8.13 -20.81
CA SER A 18 32.33 -7.52 -19.59
C SER A 18 31.07 -8.26 -19.10
N GLU A 19 30.16 -8.58 -20.01
CA GLU A 19 28.94 -9.35 -19.69
C GLU A 19 29.28 -10.77 -19.21
N ARG A 20 30.22 -11.45 -19.90
CA ARG A 20 30.68 -12.77 -19.48
C ARG A 20 31.41 -12.75 -18.14
N ARG A 21 32.18 -11.70 -17.85
CA ARG A 21 32.81 -11.49 -16.53
C ARG A 21 31.74 -11.34 -15.44
N ALA A 22 30.72 -10.54 -15.67
CA ALA A 22 29.62 -10.34 -14.72
C ALA A 22 28.85 -11.65 -14.45
N GLU A 23 28.59 -12.43 -15.49
CA GLU A 23 27.95 -13.74 -15.40
C GLU A 23 28.77 -14.71 -14.53
N LEU A 24 30.07 -14.85 -14.80
CA LEU A 24 30.97 -15.72 -14.02
C LEU A 24 31.06 -15.27 -12.55
N LEU A 25 31.11 -13.96 -12.29
CA LEU A 25 31.09 -13.41 -10.93
C LEU A 25 29.78 -13.72 -10.19
N GLY A 26 28.64 -13.57 -10.85
CA GLY A 26 27.33 -13.90 -10.29
C GLY A 26 27.21 -15.38 -9.92
N ALA A 27 27.59 -16.27 -10.85
CA ALA A 27 27.61 -17.72 -10.60
C ALA A 27 28.61 -18.10 -9.48
N ALA A 28 29.77 -17.42 -9.40
CA ALA A 28 30.74 -17.63 -8.33
C ALA A 28 30.21 -17.24 -6.94
N ALA A 29 29.46 -16.13 -6.86
CA ALA A 29 28.85 -15.67 -5.62
C ALA A 29 27.72 -16.60 -5.14
N ALA A 30 27.01 -17.22 -6.08
CA ALA A 30 25.94 -18.20 -5.81
C ALA A 30 26.45 -19.62 -5.51
N ASP A 31 27.74 -19.89 -5.66
CA ASP A 31 28.34 -21.24 -5.62
C ASP A 31 27.78 -22.21 -6.68
N ASP A 32 27.44 -21.66 -7.86
CA ASP A 32 26.77 -22.38 -8.97
C ASP A 32 27.65 -22.47 -10.24
N LEU A 33 28.97 -22.34 -10.10
CA LEU A 33 29.89 -22.49 -11.23
C LEU A 33 30.02 -23.95 -11.67
N SER A 34 29.88 -24.18 -12.97
CA SER A 34 30.30 -25.43 -13.60
C SER A 34 31.84 -25.59 -13.55
N PRO A 35 32.37 -26.81 -13.77
CA PRO A 35 33.81 -27.02 -13.84
C PRO A 35 34.51 -26.17 -14.91
N ALA A 36 33.89 -26.00 -16.08
CA ALA A 36 34.46 -25.21 -17.17
C ALA A 36 34.49 -23.71 -16.84
N GLU A 37 33.43 -23.20 -16.20
CA GLU A 37 33.35 -21.80 -15.78
C GLU A 37 34.33 -21.47 -14.66
N ARG A 38 34.63 -22.43 -13.77
CA ARG A 38 35.72 -22.28 -12.80
C ARG A 38 37.07 -22.09 -13.48
N GLU A 39 37.39 -22.91 -14.47
CA GLU A 39 38.65 -22.77 -15.22
C GLU A 39 38.73 -21.43 -15.97
N GLU A 40 37.60 -20.98 -16.51
CA GLU A 40 37.48 -19.67 -17.18
C GLU A 40 37.68 -18.51 -16.20
N LEU A 41 37.02 -18.55 -15.03
CA LEU A 41 37.16 -17.53 -13.99
C LEU A 41 38.58 -17.52 -13.41
N ASP A 42 39.21 -18.68 -13.21
CA ASP A 42 40.59 -18.78 -12.74
C ASP A 42 41.56 -18.17 -13.76
N ALA A 43 41.32 -18.38 -15.06
CA ALA A 43 42.10 -17.75 -16.12
C ALA A 43 41.93 -16.22 -16.16
N LEU A 44 40.72 -15.71 -15.88
CA LEU A 44 40.47 -14.27 -15.75
C LEU A 44 41.17 -13.68 -14.53
N CYS A 45 41.09 -14.34 -13.37
CA CYS A 45 41.80 -13.93 -12.15
C CYS A 45 43.33 -13.95 -12.31
N ALA A 46 43.86 -14.86 -13.12
CA ALA A 46 45.29 -14.91 -13.43
C ALA A 46 45.75 -13.73 -14.31
N GLN A 47 44.85 -13.20 -15.14
CA GLN A 47 45.10 -12.03 -15.98
C GLN A 47 44.89 -10.72 -15.23
N ASP A 48 43.92 -10.70 -14.30
CA ASP A 48 43.52 -9.56 -13.49
C ASP A 48 43.45 -9.94 -12.00
N PRO A 49 44.53 -9.68 -11.22
CA PRO A 49 44.54 -9.95 -9.79
C PRO A 49 43.56 -9.09 -8.98
N GLU A 50 43.06 -7.96 -9.52
CA GLU A 50 42.08 -7.12 -8.83
C GLU A 50 40.71 -7.79 -8.79
N LEU A 51 40.31 -8.48 -9.87
CA LEU A 51 39.13 -9.33 -9.93
C LEU A 51 39.13 -10.41 -8.83
N ALA A 52 40.29 -11.01 -8.57
CA ALA A 52 40.42 -11.99 -7.50
C ALA A 52 40.19 -11.38 -6.10
N ARG A 53 40.62 -10.13 -5.90
CA ARG A 53 40.40 -9.39 -4.64
C ARG A 53 38.94 -9.02 -4.46
N GLU A 54 38.29 -8.55 -5.53
CA GLU A 54 36.86 -8.22 -5.56
C GLU A 54 36.00 -9.45 -5.23
N LEU A 55 36.30 -10.59 -5.85
CA LEU A 55 35.58 -11.84 -5.60
C LEU A 55 35.73 -12.32 -4.15
N GLU A 56 36.91 -12.17 -3.55
CA GLU A 56 37.13 -12.52 -2.14
C GLU A 56 36.37 -11.59 -1.18
N GLU A 57 36.30 -10.30 -1.51
CA GLU A 57 35.51 -9.32 -0.76
C GLU A 57 34.02 -9.65 -0.81
N MET A 58 33.49 -9.95 -2.00
CA MET A 58 32.10 -10.39 -2.17
C MET A 58 31.81 -11.68 -1.38
N ARG A 59 32.68 -12.69 -1.47
CA ARG A 59 32.54 -13.95 -0.70
C ARG A 59 32.54 -13.72 0.81
N THR A 60 33.38 -12.80 1.29
CA THR A 60 33.43 -12.44 2.71
C THR A 60 32.09 -11.85 3.17
N ILE A 61 31.53 -10.91 2.40
CA ILE A 61 30.23 -10.30 2.70
C ILE A 61 29.12 -11.35 2.63
N SER A 62 29.07 -12.17 1.59
CA SER A 62 28.07 -13.24 1.43
C SER A 62 28.15 -14.28 2.56
N SER A 63 29.35 -14.64 3.00
CA SER A 63 29.54 -15.54 4.15
C SER A 63 29.03 -14.90 5.44
N ALA A 64 29.37 -13.63 5.70
CA ALA A 64 28.89 -12.91 6.88
C ALA A 64 27.36 -12.78 6.90
N LEU A 65 26.73 -12.53 5.74
CA LEU A 65 25.27 -12.54 5.60
C LEU A 65 24.69 -13.93 5.90
N ARG A 66 25.27 -14.99 5.33
CA ARG A 66 24.80 -16.37 5.54
C ARG A 66 24.89 -16.78 7.00
N ASP A 67 25.98 -16.43 7.68
CA ASP A 67 26.17 -16.70 9.11
C ASP A 67 25.17 -15.92 9.99
N SER A 68 24.83 -14.70 9.58
CA SER A 68 23.86 -13.83 10.28
C SER A 68 22.40 -14.26 10.09
N LEU A 69 22.02 -14.64 8.86
CA LEU A 69 20.65 -14.96 8.48
C LEU A 69 20.17 -16.34 8.98
N GLY A 70 21.08 -17.12 9.57
CA GLY A 70 20.81 -18.50 9.97
C GLY A 70 20.72 -19.45 8.78
N SER A 71 20.49 -20.74 9.06
CA SER A 71 20.36 -21.73 8.00
C SER A 71 19.06 -21.52 7.23
N TRP A 72 19.12 -21.36 5.90
CA TRP A 72 17.95 -21.55 5.05
C TRP A 72 17.34 -22.92 5.33
N ARG A 73 16.04 -22.95 5.63
CA ARG A 73 15.30 -24.18 5.88
C ARG A 73 14.30 -24.38 4.77
N ASP A 74 14.52 -25.41 3.97
CA ASP A 74 13.47 -25.93 3.11
C ASP A 74 12.41 -26.60 3.98
N GLU A 75 11.41 -25.82 4.36
CA GLU A 75 10.19 -26.32 4.97
C GLU A 75 9.36 -27.01 3.89
N THR A 76 8.91 -28.25 4.14
CA THR A 76 7.90 -28.87 3.29
C THR A 76 6.54 -28.29 3.67
N PRO A 77 5.94 -27.41 2.85
CA PRO A 77 4.70 -26.75 3.25
C PRO A 77 3.57 -27.79 3.35
N PRO A 78 2.62 -27.63 4.28
CA PRO A 78 1.52 -28.56 4.40
C PRO A 78 0.67 -28.56 3.12
N ALA A 79 0.13 -29.72 2.75
CA ALA A 79 -0.72 -29.86 1.57
C ALA A 79 -1.91 -28.89 1.60
N SER A 80 -2.42 -28.56 2.78
CA SER A 80 -3.48 -27.57 2.96
C SER A 80 -3.10 -26.17 2.48
N LEU A 81 -1.83 -25.76 2.61
CA LEU A 81 -1.37 -24.48 2.09
C LEU A 81 -1.32 -24.50 0.56
N ARG A 82 -0.85 -25.60 -0.03
CA ARG A 82 -0.91 -25.82 -1.48
C ARG A 82 -2.36 -25.76 -1.96
N ASP A 83 -3.27 -26.46 -1.30
CA ASP A 83 -4.68 -26.47 -1.66
C ASP A 83 -5.31 -25.06 -1.52
N ALA A 84 -4.95 -24.29 -0.49
CA ALA A 84 -5.41 -22.92 -0.31
C ALA A 84 -4.89 -21.96 -1.41
N VAL A 85 -3.62 -22.10 -1.81
CA VAL A 85 -3.04 -21.32 -2.90
C VAL A 85 -3.71 -21.68 -4.23
N MET A 86 -3.85 -22.98 -4.52
CA MET A 86 -4.51 -23.44 -5.74
C MET A 86 -5.98 -23.04 -5.79
N ALA A 87 -6.67 -23.02 -4.65
CA ALA A 87 -8.04 -22.52 -4.56
C ALA A 87 -8.12 -21.03 -4.88
N ARG A 88 -7.19 -20.20 -4.39
CA ARG A 88 -7.14 -18.77 -4.72
C ARG A 88 -6.85 -18.53 -6.20
N VAL A 89 -5.86 -19.21 -6.76
CA VAL A 89 -5.53 -19.11 -8.19
C VAL A 89 -6.71 -19.55 -9.07
N ASN A 90 -7.39 -20.65 -8.71
CA ASN A 90 -8.56 -21.11 -9.45
C ASN A 90 -9.77 -20.20 -9.30
N VAL A 91 -9.98 -19.56 -8.13
CA VAL A 91 -11.05 -18.58 -7.95
C VAL A 91 -10.83 -17.37 -8.85
N GLU A 92 -9.57 -16.90 -8.97
CA GLU A 92 -9.19 -15.85 -9.91
C GLU A 92 -9.44 -16.29 -11.36
N GLU A 93 -8.99 -17.49 -11.74
CA GLU A 93 -9.19 -18.01 -13.10
C GLU A 93 -10.67 -18.24 -13.45
N ILE A 94 -11.49 -18.66 -12.47
CA ILE A 94 -12.94 -18.80 -12.60
C ILE A 94 -13.60 -17.43 -12.73
N TYR A 95 -13.18 -16.43 -11.97
CA TYR A 95 -13.67 -15.06 -12.08
C TYR A 95 -13.36 -14.49 -13.47
N GLN A 96 -12.10 -14.56 -13.91
CA GLN A 96 -11.64 -14.12 -15.23
C GLN A 96 -12.35 -14.86 -16.38
N THR A 97 -12.61 -16.16 -16.22
CA THR A 97 -13.38 -16.94 -17.22
C THR A 97 -14.86 -16.57 -17.23
N ALA A 98 -15.46 -16.37 -16.05
CA ALA A 98 -16.86 -15.95 -15.94
C ALA A 98 -17.06 -14.57 -16.56
N VAL A 99 -16.16 -13.62 -16.27
CA VAL A 99 -16.13 -12.28 -16.86
C VAL A 99 -16.08 -12.34 -18.40
N ARG A 100 -15.16 -13.11 -18.97
CA ARG A 100 -15.07 -13.35 -20.44
C ARG A 100 -16.31 -14.04 -21.03
N GLN A 101 -16.98 -14.90 -20.26
CA GLN A 101 -18.22 -15.55 -20.69
C GLN A 101 -19.41 -14.59 -20.65
N SER A 102 -19.46 -13.64 -19.71
CA SER A 102 -20.45 -12.55 -19.72
C SER A 102 -20.26 -11.61 -20.90
N GLU A 103 -19.02 -11.32 -21.30
CA GLU A 103 -18.71 -10.47 -22.47
C GLU A 103 -19.10 -11.12 -23.82
N THR A 104 -19.20 -12.45 -23.89
CA THR A 104 -19.58 -13.16 -25.13
C THR A 104 -21.08 -13.45 -25.26
N THR A 105 -21.90 -13.13 -24.26
CA THR A 105 -23.36 -13.31 -24.31
C THR A 105 -24.17 -12.16 -24.90
N ASP A 106 -23.55 -11.03 -25.24
CA ASP A 106 -24.22 -9.90 -25.92
C ASP A 106 -24.39 -10.09 -27.44
N HIS A 107 -24.78 -11.30 -27.88
CA HIS A 107 -25.36 -11.44 -29.21
C HIS A 107 -26.86 -11.09 -29.14
N PRO A 108 -27.32 -9.96 -29.70
CA PRO A 108 -28.71 -9.58 -29.60
C PRO A 108 -29.58 -10.59 -30.34
N THR A 109 -30.31 -11.40 -29.57
CA THR A 109 -31.46 -12.14 -30.10
C THR A 109 -32.45 -11.10 -30.59
N GLN A 110 -32.66 -11.01 -31.92
CA GLN A 110 -33.66 -10.13 -32.50
C GLN A 110 -35.02 -10.47 -31.88
N THR A 111 -35.51 -9.58 -31.01
CA THR A 111 -36.84 -9.67 -30.43
C THR A 111 -37.83 -9.37 -31.56
N PRO A 112 -38.75 -10.29 -31.91
CA PRO A 112 -39.74 -10.01 -32.95
C PRO A 112 -40.58 -8.78 -32.57
N THR A 113 -40.66 -7.83 -33.49
CA THR A 113 -41.37 -6.55 -33.35
C THR A 113 -42.77 -6.76 -32.76
N PRO A 114 -43.12 -6.10 -31.63
CA PRO A 114 -44.45 -6.23 -31.05
C PRO A 114 -45.49 -5.65 -32.02
N THR A 115 -46.39 -6.51 -32.48
CA THR A 115 -47.56 -6.09 -33.27
C THR A 115 -48.46 -5.26 -32.36
N GLN A 116 -48.66 -3.99 -32.71
CA GLN A 116 -49.54 -3.09 -31.97
C GLN A 116 -50.95 -3.68 -31.91
N THR A 117 -51.35 -4.12 -30.72
CA THR A 117 -52.72 -4.56 -30.44
C THR A 117 -53.56 -3.31 -30.17
N PRO A 118 -54.74 -3.14 -30.81
CA PRO A 118 -55.54 -1.94 -30.63
C PRO A 118 -55.98 -1.79 -29.17
N THR A 119 -55.74 -0.59 -28.63
CA THR A 119 -56.07 -0.17 -27.27
C THR A 119 -57.55 -0.34 -26.97
N PRO A 120 -57.96 -1.11 -25.94
CA PRO A 120 -59.35 -1.15 -25.52
C PRO A 120 -59.75 0.17 -24.86
N THR A 121 -60.88 0.72 -25.31
CA THR A 121 -61.53 1.94 -24.77
C THR A 121 -61.80 1.78 -23.27
N PRO A 122 -61.37 2.73 -22.40
CA PRO A 122 -61.63 2.63 -20.97
C PRO A 122 -63.13 2.73 -20.69
N THR A 123 -63.64 1.72 -19.97
CA THR A 123 -64.98 1.72 -19.38
C THR A 123 -64.95 2.55 -18.10
N PRO A 124 -65.90 3.48 -17.86
CA PRO A 124 -65.89 4.31 -16.66
C PRO A 124 -66.02 3.43 -15.40
N THR A 125 -65.09 3.59 -14.46
CA THR A 125 -65.08 2.92 -13.17
C THR A 125 -65.94 3.69 -12.18
N GLU A 126 -66.87 3.01 -11.51
CA GLU A 126 -67.73 3.61 -10.49
C GLU A 126 -66.94 4.05 -9.25
N THR A 127 -67.29 5.24 -8.76
CA THR A 127 -66.71 5.90 -7.59
C THR A 127 -66.93 5.09 -6.32
N ALA A 128 -65.85 4.54 -5.74
CA ALA A 128 -65.90 3.95 -4.42
C ALA A 128 -66.21 5.02 -3.35
N THR A 129 -67.27 4.80 -2.58
CA THR A 129 -67.67 5.62 -1.43
C THR A 129 -66.69 5.39 -0.28
N GLN A 130 -66.02 6.45 0.18
CA GLN A 130 -65.11 6.36 1.32
C GLN A 130 -65.88 6.09 2.62
N THR A 131 -65.45 5.07 3.36
CA THR A 131 -65.90 4.80 4.72
C THR A 131 -65.10 5.68 5.69
N PRO A 132 -65.73 6.45 6.60
CA PRO A 132 -64.99 7.31 7.53
C PRO A 132 -64.23 6.48 8.58
N THR A 133 -62.95 6.83 8.77
CA THR A 133 -62.04 6.28 9.77
C THR A 133 -62.50 6.60 11.20
N PRO A 134 -62.48 5.63 12.15
CA PRO A 134 -62.86 5.89 13.53
C PRO A 134 -61.83 6.75 14.27
N ARG A 135 -62.35 7.59 15.16
CA ARG A 135 -61.67 8.57 16.02
C ARG A 135 -60.71 7.88 17.01
N PRO A 136 -59.46 8.34 17.17
CA PRO A 136 -58.56 7.81 18.21
C PRO A 136 -59.03 8.20 19.62
N ALA A 137 -58.90 7.25 20.55
CA ALA A 137 -59.22 7.42 21.97
C ALA A 137 -58.19 8.31 22.70
N PRO A 138 -58.59 9.06 23.75
CA PRO A 138 -57.69 9.98 24.43
C PRO A 138 -56.67 9.26 25.33
N LEU A 139 -55.46 9.82 25.37
CA LEU A 139 -54.30 9.42 26.17
C LEU A 139 -54.55 9.69 27.67
N PRO A 140 -54.15 8.81 28.61
CA PRO A 140 -54.21 9.10 30.04
C PRO A 140 -53.17 10.15 30.45
N PRO A 141 -53.43 10.94 31.53
CA PRO A 141 -52.57 12.03 31.95
C PRO A 141 -51.27 11.54 32.61
N ALA A 142 -50.18 12.23 32.28
CA ALA A 142 -48.88 12.10 32.92
C ALA A 142 -48.94 12.49 34.40
N THR A 143 -48.43 11.63 35.27
CA THR A 143 -48.14 11.95 36.68
C THR A 143 -46.64 12.24 36.81
N ALA A 144 -46.32 13.46 37.22
CA ALA A 144 -44.98 13.89 37.56
C ALA A 144 -44.74 13.78 39.08
N HIS A 145 -43.46 13.54 39.41
CA HIS A 145 -42.79 13.73 40.71
C HIS A 145 -43.08 12.73 41.84
N ALA A 146 -42.06 11.97 42.25
CA ALA A 146 -41.07 12.44 43.24
C ALA A 146 -40.03 11.33 43.58
N ALA A 147 -38.75 11.67 43.50
CA ALA A 147 -37.71 11.13 44.40
C ALA A 147 -37.66 12.04 45.64
N PRO A 148 -37.05 11.68 46.80
CA PRO A 148 -36.05 10.63 47.04
C PRO A 148 -36.36 9.76 48.29
N VAL A 149 -35.47 8.81 48.65
CA VAL A 149 -34.86 8.60 50.00
C VAL A 149 -34.09 7.27 49.99
N ARG A 150 -32.86 7.31 50.51
CA ARG A 150 -32.01 6.16 50.92
C ARG A 150 -32.03 6.12 52.47
N PRO A 151 -32.09 4.94 53.12
CA PRO A 151 -30.89 4.41 53.84
C PRO A 151 -30.81 2.86 53.80
N GLU A 152 -29.62 2.29 53.59
CA GLU A 152 -28.77 1.54 54.57
C GLU A 152 -29.16 0.07 54.87
N SER A 153 -28.26 -0.83 54.45
CA SER A 153 -27.56 -1.87 55.24
C SER A 153 -28.34 -2.94 56.02
N VAL A 154 -28.14 -4.21 55.63
CA VAL A 154 -27.76 -5.39 56.45
C VAL A 154 -27.36 -6.53 55.48
N ASP A 155 -26.11 -7.02 55.48
CA ASP A 155 -25.61 -8.20 56.24
C ASP A 155 -26.37 -9.50 55.91
N SER A 156 -25.79 -10.68 55.68
CA SER A 156 -24.42 -11.22 55.73
C SER A 156 -24.48 -12.72 55.36
N VAL A 157 -23.30 -13.34 55.13
CA VAL A 157 -22.99 -14.80 55.29
C VAL A 157 -23.42 -15.72 54.13
N ASP A 158 -22.56 -16.59 53.53
CA ASP A 158 -21.49 -17.39 54.14
C ASP A 158 -20.30 -17.67 53.20
N ARG A 159 -19.08 -17.67 53.78
CA ARG A 159 -17.82 -18.18 53.21
C ARG A 159 -17.39 -19.37 54.06
N ASN A 160 -17.03 -20.49 53.42
CA ASN A 160 -16.36 -21.59 54.11
C ASN A 160 -14.86 -21.29 54.31
N PRO A 161 -14.23 -21.66 55.45
CA PRO A 161 -12.91 -21.17 55.85
C PRO A 161 -11.79 -22.23 55.84
N GLU A 162 -10.56 -21.70 56.01
CA GLU A 162 -9.33 -22.31 56.59
C GLU A 162 -8.58 -23.37 55.74
N ASP A 163 -7.28 -23.20 55.47
CA ASP A 163 -6.22 -23.26 56.48
C ASP A 163 -5.03 -22.32 56.18
N GLN A 164 -4.67 -21.51 57.19
CA GLN A 164 -3.47 -20.69 57.25
C GLN A 164 -2.45 -21.40 58.14
N ARG A 165 -1.15 -21.35 57.80
CA ARG A 165 -0.13 -20.98 58.80
C ARG A 165 1.26 -20.68 58.22
N ARG A 166 1.74 -19.51 58.67
CA ARG A 166 3.13 -19.06 58.96
C ARG A 166 3.86 -18.17 57.93
N SER A 167 3.82 -16.87 58.21
CA SER A 167 4.91 -15.89 57.96
C SER A 167 6.05 -16.06 58.99
N PRO A 168 7.21 -15.38 58.79
CA PRO A 168 7.43 -14.04 59.38
C PRO A 168 8.12 -13.06 58.37
N VAL A 169 7.72 -11.78 58.25
CA VAL A 169 8.08 -10.57 59.04
C VAL A 169 9.57 -10.20 59.08
N GLY A 170 9.87 -9.00 58.55
CA GLY A 170 11.06 -8.16 58.77
C GLY A 170 11.17 -7.12 57.62
N ALA A 171 10.64 -5.89 57.72
CA ALA A 171 11.32 -4.69 58.27
C ALA A 171 12.76 -4.54 57.74
N GLY A 172 13.24 -3.47 57.13
CA GLY A 172 12.78 -2.11 56.87
C GLY A 172 14.02 -1.24 56.59
N ALA A 173 13.82 -0.10 55.92
CA ALA A 173 14.67 1.09 55.90
C ALA A 173 16.06 1.06 55.20
N GLY A 174 16.10 1.70 54.02
CA GLY A 174 16.83 2.96 53.78
C GLY A 174 18.36 2.98 53.77
N SER A 175 18.94 3.40 52.62
CA SER A 175 19.81 4.59 52.52
C SER A 175 20.53 4.69 51.16
N ARG A 176 20.21 5.78 50.43
CA ARG A 176 21.11 6.76 49.75
C ARG A 176 22.34 6.21 49.00
N LEU A 177 22.39 6.33 47.67
CA LEU A 177 22.84 7.51 46.88
C LEU A 177 24.33 7.43 46.48
N ARG A 178 24.57 7.29 45.17
CA ARG A 178 25.58 7.96 44.29
C ARG A 178 25.48 7.29 42.91
N GLN A 179 24.81 7.86 41.90
CA GLN A 179 25.16 8.99 41.02
C GLN A 179 26.44 8.81 40.17
N SER A 180 26.24 8.58 38.87
CA SER A 180 26.90 9.26 37.71
C SER A 180 26.25 8.70 36.42
N LEU A 181 25.36 9.45 35.73
CA LEU A 181 25.59 10.42 34.61
C LEU A 181 25.85 9.69 33.27
N ALA A 182 25.13 9.92 32.16
CA ALA A 182 24.62 11.17 31.54
C ALA A 182 23.17 10.98 30.97
N LEU A 183 22.20 11.92 31.02
CA LEU A 183 22.04 13.28 30.43
C LEU A 183 22.20 13.29 28.90
N ALA A 184 21.29 13.81 28.06
CA ALA A 184 20.10 14.67 28.22
C ALA A 184 19.24 14.53 26.93
N ALA A 185 17.89 14.44 26.92
CA ALA A 185 16.88 15.51 27.08
C ALA A 185 16.93 16.55 25.92
N CYS A 186 15.87 17.03 25.26
CA CYS A 186 14.44 17.06 25.52
C CYS A 186 13.67 17.43 24.23
N VAL A 187 12.39 17.06 24.22
CA VAL A 187 11.30 17.54 23.37
C VAL A 187 11.13 19.07 23.47
N ALA A 188 10.84 19.72 22.35
CA ALA A 188 10.07 20.96 22.31
C ALA A 188 9.17 21.00 21.06
N VAL A 189 7.87 21.00 21.32
CA VAL A 189 6.76 21.25 20.39
C VAL A 189 6.83 22.69 19.86
N GLY A 190 6.48 22.89 18.59
CA GLY A 190 6.26 24.20 18.00
C GLY A 190 5.35 24.12 16.77
N VAL A 191 4.06 24.27 17.00
CA VAL A 191 3.01 24.50 15.99
C VAL A 191 3.25 25.83 15.27
N ALA A 192 3.00 25.83 13.95
CA ALA A 192 2.45 26.91 13.10
C ALA A 192 3.27 27.11 11.82
N GLY A 193 2.61 26.88 10.69
CA GLY A 193 3.23 26.90 9.37
C GLY A 193 3.62 28.28 8.87
N THR A 194 4.48 28.28 7.85
CA THR A 194 4.54 29.29 6.80
C THR A 194 5.15 28.66 5.55
N LEU A 195 4.42 28.81 4.45
CA LEU A 195 4.92 28.90 3.07
C LEU A 195 6.34 29.48 2.96
N GLY A 196 7.13 28.88 2.06
CA GLY A 196 8.10 29.61 1.22
C GLY A 196 9.51 29.79 1.78
N VAL A 197 10.47 29.21 1.05
CA VAL A 197 11.77 29.79 0.69
C VAL A 197 12.47 30.61 1.78
N GLN A 198 13.53 30.07 2.39
CA GLN A 198 14.87 30.70 2.36
C GLN A 198 15.94 29.84 3.03
N ALA A 199 17.13 29.94 2.43
CA ALA A 199 18.39 29.31 2.81
C ALA A 199 18.80 29.53 4.27
N ILE A 200 19.31 28.48 4.91
CA ILE A 200 20.24 28.61 6.02
C ILE A 200 21.66 28.39 5.49
N LEU A 201 22.40 29.48 5.55
CA LEU A 201 23.85 29.59 5.45
C LEU A 201 24.49 28.75 6.57
N ASP A 202 25.39 27.85 6.19
CA ASP A 202 26.76 27.95 6.67
C ASP A 202 27.70 27.48 5.56
N THR A 203 28.38 28.47 4.98
CA THR A 203 29.42 28.36 3.98
C THR A 203 30.70 27.85 4.64
N ASP A 204 31.23 26.71 4.21
CA ASP A 204 32.67 26.49 4.23
C ASP A 204 33.25 27.08 2.93
N PRO A 205 34.06 28.16 2.98
CA PRO A 205 34.52 28.87 1.80
C PRO A 205 35.87 28.34 1.33
N ALA A 206 35.96 27.08 0.91
CA ALA A 206 37.05 26.61 0.03
C ALA A 206 36.84 25.15 -0.40
N GLY A 207 36.37 24.94 -1.63
CA GLY A 207 36.74 23.74 -2.39
C GLY A 207 35.61 22.77 -2.75
N THR A 208 34.44 23.25 -3.14
CA THR A 208 33.48 22.41 -3.88
C THR A 208 33.32 22.96 -5.29
N ASP A 209 33.69 22.13 -6.25
CA ASP A 209 33.59 22.35 -7.69
C ASP A 209 32.10 22.49 -8.08
N PRO A 210 31.64 23.58 -8.73
CA PRO A 210 30.23 23.79 -9.04
C PRO A 210 29.76 22.96 -10.25
N GLY A 211 29.99 21.65 -10.22
CA GLY A 211 29.73 20.75 -11.36
C GLY A 211 29.20 19.35 -11.04
N GLU A 212 29.05 18.95 -9.77
CA GLU A 212 28.47 17.64 -9.46
C GLU A 212 26.97 17.77 -9.15
N PRO A 213 26.07 17.19 -9.98
CA PRO A 213 24.72 16.93 -9.53
C PRO A 213 24.78 15.88 -8.41
N ALA A 214 24.00 16.10 -7.35
CA ALA A 214 23.72 15.06 -6.37
C ALA A 214 22.97 13.92 -7.07
N ASP A 215 23.72 12.95 -7.59
CA ASP A 215 23.17 11.77 -8.24
C ASP A 215 22.69 10.79 -7.16
N GLY A 216 21.48 11.06 -6.67
CA GLY A 216 20.63 10.07 -6.04
C GLY A 216 19.50 9.79 -7.02
N LEU A 217 19.28 8.52 -7.36
CA LEU A 217 18.32 7.97 -8.33
C LEU A 217 16.83 8.30 -8.09
N VAL A 218 16.50 9.35 -7.36
CA VAL A 218 15.14 9.86 -7.21
C VAL A 218 14.94 10.99 -8.23
N ALA A 219 14.86 10.62 -9.50
CA ALA A 219 14.33 11.55 -10.49
C ALA A 219 12.85 11.79 -10.12
N VAL A 220 12.52 13.02 -9.74
CA VAL A 220 11.12 13.45 -9.62
C VAL A 220 10.53 13.35 -11.03
N GLU A 221 9.55 12.48 -11.20
CA GLU A 221 8.87 12.32 -12.50
C GLU A 221 8.23 13.65 -12.90
N PRO A 222 8.40 14.09 -14.16
CA PRO A 222 7.87 15.37 -14.61
C PRO A 222 6.34 15.35 -14.56
N LEU A 223 5.72 16.48 -14.23
CA LEU A 223 4.26 16.63 -14.36
C LEU A 223 3.90 16.75 -15.86
N GLY A 224 2.92 15.96 -16.30
CA GLY A 224 2.48 15.90 -17.70
C GLY A 224 0.96 15.92 -17.86
N PRO A 225 0.46 16.01 -19.11
CA PRO A 225 -0.95 15.81 -19.40
C PRO A 225 -1.34 14.35 -19.17
N PRO A 226 -2.65 14.05 -19.13
CA PRO A 226 -3.13 12.69 -18.95
C PRO A 226 -2.54 11.69 -19.95
N GLY A 227 -2.10 10.54 -19.45
CA GLY A 227 -1.56 9.45 -20.27
C GLY A 227 -0.15 9.66 -20.86
N GLU A 228 0.52 10.79 -20.61
CA GLU A 228 1.92 10.96 -21.06
C GLU A 228 2.85 9.96 -20.35
N LEU A 229 3.56 9.14 -21.13
CA LEU A 229 4.40 8.06 -20.62
C LEU A 229 5.52 8.60 -19.71
N GLY A 230 5.61 8.05 -18.50
CA GLY A 230 6.63 8.41 -17.51
C GLY A 230 6.44 9.77 -16.85
N SER A 231 5.38 10.51 -17.20
CA SER A 231 4.99 11.74 -16.52
C SER A 231 3.94 11.47 -15.44
N GLN A 232 3.98 12.24 -14.36
CA GLN A 232 2.91 12.27 -13.36
C GLN A 232 1.71 13.05 -13.89
N GLU A 233 0.57 12.40 -13.91
CA GLU A 233 -0.75 12.99 -14.10
C GLU A 233 -1.39 13.19 -12.73
N GLN A 234 -1.61 14.44 -12.32
CA GLN A 234 -2.21 14.72 -11.01
C GLN A 234 -3.69 14.32 -10.96
N VAL A 235 -4.06 13.63 -9.88
CA VAL A 235 -5.42 13.10 -9.68
C VAL A 235 -6.18 13.95 -8.67
N SER A 236 -7.44 14.24 -8.96
CA SER A 236 -8.33 14.99 -8.06
C SER A 236 -9.36 14.06 -7.41
N PHE A 237 -9.21 13.85 -6.10
CA PHE A 237 -10.11 13.00 -5.32
C PHE A 237 -11.39 13.74 -4.90
N SER A 238 -12.50 13.01 -4.94
CA SER A 238 -13.81 13.48 -4.53
C SER A 238 -14.02 13.19 -3.05
N ASP A 239 -14.15 14.25 -2.24
CA ASP A 239 -14.55 14.25 -0.82
C ASP A 239 -14.15 12.97 -0.05
N PRO A 240 -12.87 12.76 0.29
CA PRO A 240 -12.32 11.51 0.81
C PRO A 240 -12.84 11.06 2.19
N GLY A 241 -13.89 11.71 2.69
CA GLY A 241 -14.40 11.53 4.04
C GLY A 241 -13.84 12.56 5.01
N ALA A 242 -14.59 12.84 6.08
CA ALA A 242 -14.20 13.85 7.06
C ALA A 242 -12.91 13.43 7.79
N GLY A 243 -11.82 14.16 7.53
CA GLY A 243 -10.53 13.98 8.21
C GLY A 243 -9.49 13.15 7.44
N VAL A 244 -9.81 12.70 6.22
CA VAL A 244 -8.85 12.07 5.31
C VAL A 244 -8.33 13.13 4.33
N ASP A 245 -7.02 13.16 4.11
CA ASP A 245 -6.38 13.98 3.07
C ASP A 245 -5.67 13.04 2.10
N VAL A 246 -5.84 13.29 0.80
CA VAL A 246 -5.31 12.40 -0.25
C VAL A 246 -4.73 13.24 -1.36
N GLU A 247 -3.42 13.13 -1.54
CA GLU A 247 -2.74 13.57 -2.74
C GLU A 247 -2.38 12.35 -3.58
N GLY A 248 -2.53 12.48 -4.90
CA GLY A 248 -2.18 11.37 -5.78
C GLY A 248 -1.92 11.77 -7.21
N ALA A 249 -1.17 10.91 -7.87
CA ALA A 249 -0.87 10.98 -9.29
C ALA A 249 -0.92 9.58 -9.92
N LEU A 250 -1.14 9.55 -11.23
CA LEU A 250 -0.92 8.35 -12.05
C LEU A 250 0.32 8.54 -12.90
N VAL A 251 1.03 7.45 -13.18
CA VAL A 251 2.10 7.42 -14.18
C VAL A 251 1.77 6.34 -15.19
N ALA A 252 1.66 6.75 -16.45
CA ALA A 252 1.44 5.84 -17.55
C ALA A 252 2.74 5.12 -17.90
N HIS A 253 2.69 3.78 -17.90
CA HIS A 253 3.78 2.93 -18.36
C HIS A 253 3.32 2.08 -19.55
N THR A 254 4.27 1.54 -20.31
CA THR A 254 3.96 0.64 -21.44
C THR A 254 3.43 -0.73 -21.03
N TRP A 255 3.50 -1.04 -19.73
CA TRP A 255 3.10 -2.32 -19.15
C TRP A 255 1.92 -2.19 -18.17
N GLY A 256 1.46 -0.97 -17.89
CA GLY A 256 0.39 -0.73 -16.93
C GLY A 256 0.32 0.71 -16.45
N THR A 257 -0.41 0.93 -15.36
CA THR A 257 -0.58 2.24 -14.74
C THR A 257 -0.08 2.16 -13.31
N GLU A 258 0.81 3.08 -12.95
CA GLU A 258 1.26 3.25 -11.57
C GLU A 258 0.40 4.31 -10.89
N THR A 259 -0.01 4.03 -9.66
CA THR A 259 -0.65 4.99 -8.76
C THR A 259 0.37 5.39 -7.70
N VAL A 260 0.58 6.70 -7.56
CA VAL A 260 1.44 7.32 -6.54
C VAL A 260 0.51 8.06 -5.57
N LEU A 261 0.58 7.74 -4.29
CA LEU A 261 -0.32 8.27 -3.27
C LEU A 261 0.45 8.73 -2.03
N GLU A 262 0.05 9.88 -1.50
CA GLU A 262 0.35 10.34 -0.15
C GLU A 262 -0.99 10.54 0.57
N ILE A 263 -1.20 9.82 1.67
CA ILE A 263 -2.50 9.76 2.35
C ILE A 263 -2.37 9.97 3.85
N ASP A 264 -3.22 10.84 4.39
CA ASP A 264 -3.34 11.11 5.82
C ASP A 264 -4.76 10.83 6.34
N GLY A 265 -4.84 10.49 7.63
CA GLY A 265 -6.12 10.45 8.35
C GLY A 265 -6.94 9.16 8.23
N LEU A 266 -6.39 8.12 7.60
CA LEU A 266 -7.00 6.79 7.58
C LEU A 266 -6.90 6.08 8.95
N ALA A 267 -7.87 5.22 9.24
CA ALA A 267 -7.92 4.50 10.52
C ALA A 267 -6.75 3.51 10.66
N VAL A 268 -6.04 3.60 11.78
CA VAL A 268 -4.82 2.82 12.03
C VAL A 268 -5.14 1.33 12.13
N GLY A 269 -4.43 0.53 11.33
CA GLY A 269 -4.58 -0.93 11.32
C GLY A 269 -5.70 -1.45 10.42
N ASP A 270 -6.54 -0.58 9.86
CA ASP A 270 -7.49 -0.96 8.82
C ASP A 270 -6.75 -1.17 7.49
N VAL A 271 -7.25 -2.11 6.69
CA VAL A 271 -6.71 -2.44 5.37
C VAL A 271 -7.47 -1.67 4.30
N PHE A 272 -6.73 -1.07 3.38
CA PHE A 272 -7.28 -0.36 2.23
C PHE A 272 -6.73 -0.94 0.94
N THR A 273 -7.53 -0.92 -0.13
CA THR A 273 -7.16 -1.40 -1.46
C THR A 273 -7.32 -0.28 -2.48
N VAL A 274 -6.33 -0.14 -3.34
CA VAL A 274 -6.35 0.78 -4.48
C VAL A 274 -6.85 0.03 -5.71
N VAL A 275 -7.89 0.56 -6.35
CA VAL A 275 -8.56 -0.07 -7.49
C VAL A 275 -8.64 0.90 -8.66
N LEU A 276 -8.15 0.49 -9.82
CA LEU A 276 -8.35 1.18 -11.10
C LEU A 276 -9.57 0.57 -11.80
N ILE A 277 -10.50 1.42 -12.23
CA ILE A 277 -11.71 1.03 -12.94
C ILE A 277 -11.53 1.35 -14.41
N GLY A 278 -11.63 0.32 -15.25
CA GLY A 278 -11.54 0.43 -16.69
C GLY A 278 -12.76 1.09 -17.31
N THR A 279 -12.61 1.63 -18.51
CA THR A 279 -13.70 2.19 -19.34
C THR A 279 -14.76 1.14 -19.73
N ASP A 280 -14.39 -0.14 -19.66
CA ASP A 280 -15.25 -1.31 -19.81
C ASP A 280 -15.95 -1.73 -18.50
N GLY A 281 -15.65 -1.03 -17.39
CA GLY A 281 -16.13 -1.33 -16.06
C GLY A 281 -15.35 -2.43 -15.33
N GLN A 282 -14.27 -2.96 -15.90
CA GLN A 282 -13.42 -3.92 -15.21
C GLN A 282 -12.74 -3.27 -14.01
N GLU A 283 -12.59 -4.04 -12.94
CA GLU A 283 -11.90 -3.60 -11.73
C GLU A 283 -10.52 -4.25 -11.67
N ILE A 284 -9.47 -3.43 -11.56
CA ILE A 284 -8.08 -3.87 -11.50
C ILE A 284 -7.51 -3.40 -10.16
N GLU A 285 -7.28 -4.35 -9.25
CA GLU A 285 -6.60 -4.06 -7.97
C GLU A 285 -5.11 -3.74 -8.23
N SER A 286 -4.67 -2.54 -7.86
CA SER A 286 -3.26 -2.12 -7.93
C SER A 286 -2.46 -2.53 -6.69
N GLY A 287 -3.14 -2.80 -5.58
CA GLY A 287 -2.59 -3.37 -4.36
C GLY A 287 -3.27 -2.85 -3.09
N SER A 288 -2.78 -3.27 -1.92
CA SER A 288 -3.34 -2.88 -0.61
C SER A 288 -2.29 -2.33 0.35
N PHE A 289 -2.73 -1.49 1.29
CA PHE A 289 -1.90 -0.89 2.34
C PHE A 289 -2.66 -0.82 3.67
N LEU A 290 -1.95 -0.49 4.76
CA LEU A 290 -2.54 -0.32 6.10
C LEU A 290 -2.61 1.16 6.44
N GLY A 291 -3.71 1.59 7.05
CA GLY A 291 -3.79 2.91 7.68
C GLY A 291 -2.78 3.05 8.82
N ALA A 292 -2.21 4.24 8.99
CA ALA A 292 -1.15 4.53 9.95
C ALA A 292 -1.36 5.88 10.64
N GLU A 293 -0.68 6.11 11.77
CA GLU A 293 -0.69 7.40 12.48
C GLU A 293 0.11 8.49 11.75
N VAL A 294 0.94 8.09 10.78
CA VAL A 294 1.79 8.94 9.95
C VAL A 294 1.31 8.88 8.50
N PRO A 295 1.67 9.87 7.66
CA PRO A 295 1.35 9.83 6.23
C PRO A 295 1.77 8.51 5.60
N VAL A 296 0.90 7.95 4.78
CA VAL A 296 1.16 6.74 4.01
C VAL A 296 1.61 7.15 2.61
N ASP A 297 2.90 6.96 2.33
CA ASP A 297 3.48 7.07 1.00
C ASP A 297 3.51 5.72 0.32
N CYS A 298 2.78 5.55 -0.77
CA CYS A 298 2.77 4.30 -1.52
C CYS A 298 2.77 4.50 -3.04
N ARG A 299 3.41 3.54 -3.71
CA ARG A 299 3.42 3.41 -5.17
C ARG A 299 2.98 2.00 -5.52
N MET A 300 1.96 1.89 -6.36
CA MET A 300 1.26 0.64 -6.63
C MET A 300 0.93 0.53 -8.11
N ASN A 301 0.83 -0.68 -8.63
CA ASN A 301 0.77 -0.90 -10.07
C ASN A 301 -0.42 -1.76 -10.45
N GLY A 302 -1.28 -1.24 -11.34
CA GLY A 302 -2.32 -1.99 -12.00
C GLY A 302 -1.88 -2.44 -13.39
N ALA A 303 -2.17 -3.69 -13.74
CA ALA A 303 -1.92 -4.26 -15.06
C ALA A 303 -3.00 -3.81 -16.08
N VAL A 304 -3.16 -2.50 -16.24
CA VAL A 304 -4.09 -1.84 -17.17
C VAL A 304 -3.44 -0.58 -17.73
N LEU A 305 -3.56 -0.34 -19.03
CA LEU A 305 -2.99 0.84 -19.66
C LEU A 305 -3.77 2.09 -19.25
N ARG A 306 -3.08 3.24 -19.12
CA ARG A 306 -3.72 4.47 -18.63
C ARG A 306 -4.90 4.91 -19.51
N GLU A 307 -4.82 4.71 -20.82
CA GLU A 307 -5.89 5.00 -21.79
C GLU A 307 -7.18 4.20 -21.54
N ASP A 308 -7.08 3.05 -20.89
CA ASP A 308 -8.22 2.19 -20.59
C ASP A 308 -8.84 2.46 -19.21
N VAL A 309 -8.26 3.34 -18.38
CA VAL A 309 -8.74 3.64 -17.01
C VAL A 309 -9.57 4.92 -16.99
N GLU A 310 -10.78 4.85 -16.41
CA GLU A 310 -11.68 6.01 -16.24
C GLU A 310 -11.78 6.51 -14.79
N ARG A 311 -11.45 5.67 -13.79
CA ARG A 311 -11.62 6.02 -12.38
C ARG A 311 -10.61 5.31 -11.50
N LEU A 312 -10.16 5.98 -10.46
CA LEU A 312 -9.36 5.44 -9.37
C LEU A 312 -10.20 5.44 -8.09
N GLU A 313 -10.17 4.35 -7.33
CA GLU A 313 -10.87 4.22 -6.05
C GLU A 313 -9.92 3.72 -4.96
N ILE A 314 -10.08 4.26 -3.74
CA ILE A 314 -9.50 3.70 -2.53
C ILE A 314 -10.65 3.11 -1.72
N ARG A 315 -10.60 1.81 -1.46
CA ARG A 315 -11.66 1.04 -0.81
C ARG A 315 -11.24 0.52 0.55
N ASP A 316 -12.19 0.41 1.47
CA ASP A 316 -12.01 -0.23 2.78
C ASP A 316 -12.05 -1.77 2.68
N ASP A 317 -11.93 -2.45 3.82
CA ASP A 317 -11.96 -3.91 3.92
C ASP A 317 -13.33 -4.53 3.56
N ALA A 318 -14.39 -3.74 3.57
CA ALA A 318 -15.72 -4.11 3.12
C ALA A 318 -15.92 -3.92 1.61
N GLY A 319 -14.91 -3.36 0.91
CA GLY A 319 -14.94 -3.06 -0.51
C GLY A 319 -15.72 -1.78 -0.85
N LEU A 320 -16.02 -0.93 0.14
CA LEU A 320 -16.69 0.35 -0.08
C LEU A 320 -15.65 1.43 -0.39
N ALA A 321 -15.93 2.25 -1.41
CA ALA A 321 -15.08 3.39 -1.73
C ALA A 321 -15.08 4.41 -0.58
N VAL A 322 -13.90 4.63 -0.01
CA VAL A 322 -13.60 5.71 0.94
C VAL A 322 -13.46 7.03 0.18
N THR A 323 -12.73 6.98 -0.94
CA THR A 323 -12.60 8.08 -1.88
C THR A 323 -12.48 7.55 -3.30
N ALA A 324 -12.79 8.42 -4.27
CA ALA A 324 -12.66 8.12 -5.68
C ALA A 324 -12.24 9.36 -6.46
N ALA A 325 -11.54 9.14 -7.57
CA ALA A 325 -11.18 10.17 -8.51
C ALA A 325 -11.60 9.77 -9.92
N ALA A 326 -12.42 10.60 -10.56
CA ALA A 326 -12.68 10.47 -11.98
C ALA A 326 -11.45 10.95 -12.77
N LEU A 327 -11.05 10.19 -13.77
CA LEU A 327 -9.87 10.46 -14.55
C LEU A 327 -10.28 11.03 -15.93
N PRO A 328 -9.55 12.01 -16.45
CA PRO A 328 -9.77 12.50 -17.81
C PRO A 328 -9.44 11.41 -18.84
N GLU A 329 -10.12 11.47 -20.00
CA GLU A 329 -9.75 10.67 -21.17
C GLU A 329 -8.34 11.07 -21.66
N VAL A 330 -7.61 10.10 -22.21
CA VAL A 330 -6.30 10.32 -22.83
C VAL A 330 -6.52 10.67 -24.31
N GLU A 331 -5.89 11.75 -24.78
CA GLU A 331 -5.99 12.23 -26.19
C GLU A 331 -4.97 11.60 -27.14
#